data_AF-A0A0G1PNH8-F1
#
_entry.id   AF-A0A0G1PNH8-F1
#
_cell.length_a   1.000
_cell.length_b   1.000
_cell.length_c   1.000
_cell.angle_alpha   90.00
_cell.angle_beta   90.00
_cell.angle_gamma   90.00
#
_symmetry.space_group_name_H-M   'P 1'
#
loop_
_entity.id
_entity.type
_entity.pdbx_description
1 polymer ?
#
loop_
_entity_poly.entity_id
_entity_poly.type
_entity_poly.pdbx_seq_one_letter_code
_entity_poly.pdbx_strand_id
1 'polypeptide(L)'
;MSSFSLPSHICHLKGVNQDGPTVVILGGTHGDERTGVVLVKRLLSDLDLSTEIPSGEHLRADIIGNLYLGFGNPKAMDIENRMASDRRDLNRSFQTTDLFDSSQIWEDLERARELVPLFVHTDYLFDIHATNFDSPPFVCFGHDDPEHRELYQHIPVPFVLTDPDTRLSADMGLTELATTDYFVDTFGGSAWGEKKFGRKRGVGLCYETGQQQDLSRVEAALRTMLQLMLQVGAITSEFLEAIHETPSHNPPVMPKVHALTTGEITRDCPFSYDQGMNQGWVPITKGTRVGVYQDGQEVFAKEDGMLILQRAPEKMIPGHRMFFVAKRIG
;
A
#
# COMPACT_ATOMS: atom_id res chain seq x y z
N MET A 1 -7.12 22.06 17.19
CA MET A 1 -6.90 21.31 15.94
C MET A 1 -6.54 22.32 14.87
N SER A 2 -5.29 22.34 14.39
CA SER A 2 -4.94 23.18 13.25
C SER A 2 -5.62 22.60 12.01
N SER A 3 -6.55 23.33 11.40
CA SER A 3 -7.14 22.94 10.11
C SER A 3 -6.03 22.99 9.06
N PHE A 4 -5.54 21.84 8.61
CA PHE A 4 -4.73 21.78 7.40
C PHE A 4 -5.66 21.84 6.18
N SER A 5 -5.13 22.29 5.04
CA SER A 5 -5.88 22.24 3.78
C SER A 5 -6.03 20.79 3.36
N LEU A 6 -7.26 20.36 3.05
CA LEU A 6 -7.51 19.05 2.49
C LEU A 6 -6.68 18.87 1.20
N PRO A 7 -5.91 17.77 1.04
CA PRO A 7 -5.21 17.50 -0.20
C PRO A 7 -6.21 17.40 -1.36
N SER A 8 -5.79 17.83 -2.55
CA SER A 8 -6.57 17.65 -3.77
C SER A 8 -6.85 16.17 -4.01
N HIS A 9 -7.99 15.88 -4.65
CA HIS A 9 -8.43 14.51 -4.96
C HIS A 9 -8.59 13.62 -3.72
N ILE A 10 -8.93 14.22 -2.59
CA ILE A 10 -9.34 13.52 -1.37
C ILE A 10 -10.66 14.14 -0.89
N CYS A 11 -11.64 13.28 -0.63
CA CYS A 11 -12.89 13.62 0.03
C CYS A 11 -12.77 13.34 1.53
N HIS A 12 -13.34 14.20 2.37
CA HIS A 12 -13.41 14.02 3.82
C HIS A 12 -14.86 13.75 4.24
N LEU A 13 -15.11 12.55 4.75
CA LEU A 13 -16.35 12.17 5.40
C LEU A 13 -16.17 12.34 6.90
N LYS A 14 -16.89 13.31 7.47
CA LYS A 14 -16.77 13.67 8.88
C LYS A 14 -17.93 13.09 9.66
N GLY A 15 -17.62 12.30 10.68
CA GLY A 15 -18.62 11.75 11.58
C GLY A 15 -19.32 12.83 12.40
N VAL A 16 -20.62 12.68 12.67
CA VAL A 16 -21.28 13.51 13.69
C VAL A 16 -20.67 13.23 15.07
N ASN A 17 -20.32 11.98 15.33
CA ASN A 17 -19.49 11.59 16.47
C ASN A 17 -18.00 11.75 16.12
N GLN A 18 -17.30 12.62 16.86
CA GLN A 18 -15.88 12.91 16.66
C GLN A 18 -14.95 12.12 17.60
N ASP A 19 -15.48 11.28 18.52
CA ASP A 19 -14.69 10.36 19.34
C ASP A 19 -14.43 9.05 18.56
N GLY A 20 -13.68 9.17 17.47
CA GLY A 20 -13.37 8.07 16.55
C GLY A 20 -12.03 8.22 15.85
N PRO A 21 -11.60 7.18 15.12
CA PRO A 21 -10.34 7.20 14.38
C PRO A 21 -10.34 8.21 13.25
N THR A 22 -9.14 8.62 12.84
CA THR A 22 -8.88 9.14 11.50
C THR A 22 -8.40 8.02 10.60
N VAL A 23 -9.21 7.63 9.61
CA VAL A 23 -8.90 6.60 8.63
C VAL A 23 -8.71 7.23 7.25
N VAL A 24 -7.69 6.80 6.52
CA VAL A 24 -7.44 7.19 5.13
C VAL A 24 -7.44 5.94 4.26
N ILE A 25 -8.22 5.95 3.18
CA ILE A 25 -8.16 4.94 2.11
C ILE A 25 -7.65 5.60 0.85
N LEU A 26 -6.53 5.10 0.33
CA LEU A 26 -5.94 5.56 -0.92
C LEU A 26 -5.96 4.45 -1.97
N GLY A 27 -6.29 4.87 -3.20
CA GLY A 27 -6.01 4.11 -4.41
C GLY A 27 -5.15 4.95 -5.35
N GLY A 28 -4.44 4.30 -6.27
CA GLY A 28 -3.67 5.03 -7.29
C GLY A 28 -2.48 5.80 -6.73
N THR A 29 -1.83 5.29 -5.67
CA THR A 29 -0.50 5.77 -5.25
C THR A 29 0.51 5.58 -6.38
N HIS A 30 0.40 4.44 -7.09
CA HIS A 30 0.93 4.26 -8.44
C HIS A 30 -0.20 4.33 -9.46
N GLY A 31 -0.02 5.10 -10.52
CA GLY A 31 -1.08 5.33 -11.51
C GLY A 31 -1.39 4.14 -12.42
N ASP A 32 -0.48 3.16 -12.55
CA ASP A 32 -0.67 1.94 -13.34
C ASP A 32 -1.34 0.78 -12.57
N GLU A 33 -1.67 1.00 -11.28
CA GLU A 33 -2.30 0.02 -10.38
C GLU A 33 -3.81 0.31 -10.24
N ARG A 34 -4.61 -0.29 -11.14
CA ARG A 34 -6.01 0.14 -11.37
C ARG A 34 -7.00 -0.32 -10.31
N THR A 35 -6.75 -1.43 -9.62
CA THR A 35 -7.70 -2.03 -8.67
C THR A 35 -8.07 -1.07 -7.54
N GLY A 36 -7.09 -0.39 -6.94
CA GLY A 36 -7.32 0.59 -5.88
C GLY A 36 -8.10 1.81 -6.38
N VAL A 37 -7.80 2.30 -7.59
CA VAL A 37 -8.54 3.41 -8.22
C VAL A 37 -10.01 3.06 -8.41
N VAL A 38 -10.31 1.89 -8.98
CA VAL A 38 -11.69 1.46 -9.23
C VAL A 38 -12.44 1.26 -7.92
N LEU A 39 -11.80 0.69 -6.89
CA LEU A 39 -12.38 0.51 -5.57
C LEU A 39 -12.75 1.85 -4.92
N VAL A 40 -11.84 2.82 -4.92
CA VAL A 40 -12.12 4.15 -4.35
C VAL A 40 -13.22 4.86 -5.15
N LYS A 41 -13.20 4.78 -6.49
CA LYS A 41 -14.30 5.30 -7.32
C LYS A 41 -15.63 4.65 -6.98
N ARG A 42 -15.65 3.34 -6.71
CA ARG A 42 -16.86 2.61 -6.30
C ARG A 42 -17.37 3.13 -4.95
N LEU A 43 -16.52 3.22 -3.92
CA LEU A 43 -16.92 3.77 -2.62
C LEU A 43 -17.45 5.21 -2.74
N LEU A 44 -16.80 6.07 -3.53
CA LEU A 44 -17.27 7.43 -3.77
C LEU A 44 -18.63 7.43 -4.47
N SER A 45 -18.80 6.59 -5.49
CA SER A 45 -20.07 6.46 -6.23
C SER A 45 -21.20 5.96 -5.34
N ASP A 46 -20.96 4.97 -4.50
CA ASP A 46 -21.96 4.41 -3.59
C ASP A 46 -22.41 5.41 -2.51
N LEU A 47 -21.64 6.49 -2.33
CA LEU A 47 -21.92 7.61 -1.44
C LEU A 47 -22.46 8.85 -2.18
N ASP A 48 -22.76 8.75 -3.47
CA ASP A 48 -23.17 9.86 -4.34
C ASP A 48 -22.15 11.03 -4.40
N LEU A 49 -20.86 10.70 -4.37
CA LEU A 49 -19.75 11.66 -4.41
C LEU A 49 -19.03 11.65 -5.76
N SER A 50 -18.31 12.75 -6.04
CA SER A 50 -17.49 12.87 -7.25
C SER A 50 -16.41 11.79 -7.30
N THR A 51 -16.41 10.98 -8.37
CA THR A 51 -15.43 9.90 -8.59
C THR A 51 -14.15 10.37 -9.29
N GLU A 52 -14.20 11.51 -10.00
CA GLU A 52 -13.06 12.02 -10.77
C GLU A 52 -12.22 12.99 -9.95
N ILE A 53 -12.87 13.94 -9.28
CA ILE A 53 -12.19 14.94 -8.44
C ILE A 53 -12.88 14.93 -7.06
N PRO A 54 -12.66 13.89 -6.24
CA PRO A 54 -13.18 13.86 -4.88
C PRO A 54 -12.60 15.03 -4.08
N SER A 55 -13.48 15.78 -3.43
CA SER A 55 -13.10 16.96 -2.65
C SER A 55 -14.20 17.32 -1.66
N GLY A 56 -13.85 18.22 -0.73
CA GLY A 56 -14.77 18.77 0.25
C GLY A 56 -14.93 17.91 1.51
N GLU A 57 -15.60 18.51 2.50
CA GLU A 57 -15.98 17.90 3.77
C GLU A 57 -17.49 17.61 3.74
N HIS A 58 -17.88 16.38 4.07
CA HIS A 58 -19.26 15.90 4.07
C HIS A 58 -19.61 15.32 5.44
N LEU A 59 -20.59 15.90 6.13
CA LEU A 59 -21.01 15.45 7.45
C LEU A 59 -21.93 14.22 7.33
N ARG A 60 -21.62 13.15 8.08
CA ARG A 60 -22.26 11.83 7.97
C ARG A 60 -22.52 11.25 9.36
N ALA A 61 -23.72 10.70 9.59
CA ALA A 61 -24.10 10.14 10.90
C ALA A 61 -23.60 8.71 11.12
N ASP A 62 -23.33 7.99 10.03
CA ASP A 62 -22.88 6.60 9.93
C ASP A 62 -21.34 6.49 9.82
N ILE A 63 -20.63 7.62 9.95
CA ILE A 63 -19.18 7.70 10.13
C ILE A 63 -18.87 8.06 11.59
N ILE A 64 -17.85 7.44 12.16
CA ILE A 64 -17.32 7.74 13.49
C ILE A 64 -15.89 8.27 13.32
N GLY A 65 -15.63 9.48 13.83
CA GLY A 65 -14.35 10.16 13.65
C GLY A 65 -14.23 10.80 12.26
N ASN A 66 -13.17 10.48 11.53
CA ASN A 66 -12.88 11.01 10.21
C ASN A 66 -12.51 9.89 9.24
N LEU A 67 -13.16 9.86 8.08
CA LEU A 67 -12.83 8.96 6.98
C LEU A 67 -12.45 9.79 5.75
N TYR A 68 -11.24 9.57 5.23
CA TYR A 68 -10.75 10.20 4.03
C TYR A 68 -10.67 9.16 2.91
N LEU A 69 -11.29 9.47 1.77
CA LEU A 69 -11.29 8.61 0.58
C LEU A 69 -10.67 9.40 -0.57
N GLY A 70 -9.69 8.86 -1.25
CA GLY A 70 -9.11 9.57 -2.38
C GLY A 70 -7.98 8.87 -3.10
N PHE A 71 -7.27 9.67 -3.89
CA PHE A 71 -6.26 9.18 -4.81
C PHE A 71 -4.87 9.61 -4.38
N GLY A 72 -3.93 8.66 -4.33
CA GLY A 72 -2.55 8.93 -3.93
C GLY A 72 -1.85 9.85 -4.92
N ASN A 73 -1.89 9.54 -6.22
CA ASN A 73 -1.17 10.26 -7.27
C ASN A 73 -2.04 10.52 -8.51
N PRO A 74 -2.94 11.53 -8.48
CA PRO A 74 -3.83 11.83 -9.60
C PRO A 74 -3.08 12.08 -10.92
N LYS A 75 -1.94 12.77 -10.88
CA LYS A 75 -1.13 13.03 -12.08
C LYS A 75 -0.59 11.75 -12.71
N ALA A 76 -0.15 10.78 -11.91
CA ALA A 76 0.32 9.49 -12.41
C ALA A 76 -0.83 8.65 -12.95
N MET A 77 -2.01 8.73 -12.33
CA MET A 77 -3.23 8.06 -12.82
C MET A 77 -3.66 8.59 -14.19
N ASP A 78 -3.61 9.92 -14.41
CA ASP A 78 -4.00 10.55 -15.68
C ASP A 78 -3.18 10.04 -16.88
N ILE A 79 -1.93 9.64 -16.64
CA ILE A 79 -1.03 9.09 -17.66
C ILE A 79 -0.87 7.57 -17.59
N GLU A 80 -1.65 6.90 -16.73
CA GLU A 80 -1.61 5.44 -16.48
C GLU A 80 -0.18 4.91 -16.26
N ASN A 81 0.64 5.67 -15.53
CA ASN A 81 2.03 5.33 -15.24
C ASN A 81 2.25 5.17 -13.74
N ARG A 82 3.29 4.44 -13.36
CA ARG A 82 3.64 4.25 -11.94
C ARG A 82 3.87 5.56 -11.18
N MET A 83 4.46 6.55 -11.84
CA MET A 83 4.86 7.83 -11.25
C MET A 83 4.58 8.99 -12.20
N ALA A 84 4.50 10.20 -11.65
CA ALA A 84 4.27 11.43 -12.41
C ALA A 84 5.57 12.15 -12.80
N SER A 85 6.69 11.80 -12.16
CA SER A 85 8.02 12.37 -12.37
C SER A 85 8.99 11.41 -13.07
N ASP A 86 10.17 11.91 -13.44
CA ASP A 86 11.28 11.13 -14.01
C ASP A 86 12.33 10.71 -12.97
N ARG A 87 12.07 10.99 -11.67
CA ARG A 87 13.03 10.75 -10.58
C ARG A 87 12.67 9.58 -9.69
N ARG A 88 11.57 9.71 -8.94
CA ARG A 88 11.12 8.74 -7.93
C ARG A 88 9.61 8.75 -7.85
N ASP A 89 9.02 7.58 -7.65
CA ASP A 89 7.59 7.46 -7.42
C ASP A 89 7.17 8.04 -6.06
N LEU A 90 5.88 8.30 -5.92
CA LEU A 90 5.26 8.80 -4.69
C LEU A 90 5.59 7.92 -3.48
N ASN A 91 5.57 6.60 -3.64
CA ASN A 91 5.87 5.65 -2.56
C ASN A 91 7.37 5.50 -2.27
N ARG A 92 8.21 6.42 -2.79
CA ARG A 92 9.64 6.60 -2.48
C ARG A 92 9.98 8.05 -2.15
N SER A 93 8.95 8.89 -1.99
CA SER A 93 9.06 10.34 -1.81
C SER A 93 8.76 10.81 -0.38
N PHE A 94 8.55 9.88 0.57
CA PHE A 94 8.31 10.20 1.99
C PHE A 94 9.57 10.14 2.87
N GLN A 95 10.77 10.14 2.27
CA GLN A 95 12.00 10.24 3.04
C GLN A 95 12.08 11.61 3.72
N THR A 96 12.33 11.63 5.03
CA THR A 96 12.28 12.86 5.83
C THR A 96 13.20 13.97 5.28
N THR A 97 14.41 13.62 4.84
CA THR A 97 15.37 14.58 4.28
C THR A 97 14.84 15.29 3.03
N ASP A 98 14.05 14.61 2.20
CA ASP A 98 13.49 15.19 0.98
C ASP A 98 12.25 16.04 1.27
N LEU A 99 11.38 15.58 2.18
CA LEU A 99 10.15 16.27 2.53
C LEU A 99 10.42 17.70 3.04
N PHE A 100 11.49 17.88 3.82
CA PHE A 100 11.84 19.14 4.46
C PHE A 100 12.93 19.95 3.71
N ASP A 101 13.50 19.42 2.64
CA ASP A 101 14.44 20.17 1.78
C ASP A 101 13.70 20.86 0.62
N SER A 102 13.38 22.14 0.79
CA SER A 102 12.69 22.94 -0.23
C SER A 102 13.44 23.08 -1.56
N SER A 103 14.71 22.70 -1.65
CA SER A 103 15.47 22.69 -2.90
C SER A 103 15.17 21.46 -3.77
N GLN A 104 14.67 20.38 -3.17
CA GLN A 104 14.21 19.20 -3.89
C GLN A 104 12.81 19.43 -4.46
N ILE A 105 12.66 19.27 -5.77
CA ILE A 105 11.40 19.48 -6.48
C ILE A 105 11.27 18.43 -7.59
N TRP A 106 10.24 17.61 -7.49
CA TRP A 106 9.66 16.78 -8.55
C TRP A 106 8.21 16.48 -8.19
N GLU A 107 7.40 16.11 -9.18
CA GLU A 107 5.94 16.03 -9.10
C GLU A 107 5.46 15.13 -7.96
N ASP A 108 6.06 13.94 -7.82
CA ASP A 108 5.70 12.98 -6.77
C ASP A 108 6.09 13.47 -5.36
N LEU A 109 7.17 14.25 -5.20
CA LEU A 109 7.54 14.85 -3.90
C LEU A 109 6.62 16.00 -3.51
N GLU A 110 6.21 16.81 -4.48
CA GLU A 110 5.19 17.85 -4.24
C GLU A 110 3.89 17.20 -3.76
N ARG A 111 3.49 16.08 -4.38
CA ARG A 111 2.33 15.32 -3.94
C ARG A 111 2.53 14.72 -2.55
N ALA A 112 3.72 14.17 -2.25
CA ALA A 112 4.03 13.69 -0.89
C ALA A 112 3.86 14.81 0.15
N ARG A 113 4.43 16.00 -0.10
CA ARG A 113 4.30 17.18 0.78
C ARG A 113 2.85 17.64 0.95
N GLU A 114 2.03 17.52 -0.09
CA GLU A 114 0.59 17.80 -0.03
C GLU A 114 -0.15 16.83 0.89
N LEU A 115 0.24 15.54 0.88
CA LEU A 115 -0.38 14.48 1.70
C LEU A 115 0.09 14.48 3.17
N VAL A 116 1.31 14.93 3.45
CA VAL A 116 1.92 14.92 4.80
C VAL A 116 1.01 15.50 5.89
N PRO A 117 0.37 16.68 5.74
CA PRO A 117 -0.51 17.23 6.76
C PRO A 117 -1.69 16.33 7.13
N LEU A 118 -2.21 15.54 6.18
CA LEU A 118 -3.21 14.53 6.45
C LEU A 118 -2.59 13.35 7.20
N PHE A 119 -1.49 12.80 6.69
CA PHE A 119 -0.86 11.59 7.23
C PHE A 119 -0.39 11.72 8.69
N VAL A 120 0.11 12.90 9.10
CA VAL A 120 0.53 13.12 10.51
C VAL A 120 -0.64 13.10 11.52
N HIS A 121 -1.88 13.10 11.04
CA HIS A 121 -3.11 12.99 11.83
C HIS A 121 -3.86 11.67 11.59
N THR A 122 -3.31 10.77 10.79
CA THR A 122 -3.93 9.50 10.41
C THR A 122 -3.65 8.42 11.46
N ASP A 123 -4.71 7.82 12.00
CA ASP A 123 -4.60 6.65 12.89
C ASP A 123 -4.46 5.36 12.10
N TYR A 124 -5.16 5.25 10.95
CA TYR A 124 -5.10 4.09 10.08
C TYR A 124 -5.01 4.52 8.60
N LEU A 125 -3.98 4.06 7.90
CA LEU A 125 -3.87 4.22 6.45
C LEU A 125 -4.01 2.85 5.78
N PHE A 126 -4.98 2.75 4.87
CA PHE A 126 -5.12 1.62 3.96
C PHE A 126 -4.77 2.10 2.55
N ASP A 127 -3.55 1.80 2.12
CA ASP A 127 -3.06 2.15 0.78
C ASP A 127 -3.17 0.91 -0.12
N ILE A 128 -3.96 1.00 -1.18
CA ILE A 128 -4.31 -0.14 -2.03
C ILE A 128 -3.40 -0.16 -3.26
N HIS A 129 -2.57 -1.20 -3.34
CA HIS A 129 -1.58 -1.43 -4.38
C HIS A 129 -1.90 -2.69 -5.20
N ALA A 130 -1.10 -2.90 -6.24
CA ALA A 130 -1.08 -4.11 -7.03
C ALA A 130 0.33 -4.43 -7.55
N THR A 131 0.56 -5.69 -7.89
CA THR A 131 1.83 -6.20 -8.40
C THR A 131 1.88 -6.21 -9.93
N ASN A 132 3.09 -6.11 -10.50
CA ASN A 132 3.29 -6.23 -11.95
C ASN A 132 2.84 -7.58 -12.51
N PHE A 133 3.27 -8.65 -11.83
CA PHE A 133 2.94 -10.03 -12.16
C PHE A 133 1.77 -10.55 -11.34
N ASP A 134 1.21 -11.68 -11.75
CA ASP A 134 0.18 -12.36 -10.97
C ASP A 134 0.73 -12.80 -9.60
N SER A 135 -0.08 -12.61 -8.57
CA SER A 135 0.24 -12.85 -7.18
C SER A 135 -1.06 -13.10 -6.41
N PRO A 136 -1.07 -14.00 -5.42
CA PRO A 136 -2.14 -13.96 -4.42
C PRO A 136 -2.13 -12.58 -3.72
N PRO A 137 -3.28 -12.10 -3.23
CA PRO A 137 -3.32 -10.85 -2.46
C PRO A 137 -2.54 -11.01 -1.15
N PHE A 138 -1.92 -9.95 -0.68
CA PHE A 138 -1.15 -9.93 0.56
C PHE A 138 -1.13 -8.53 1.17
N VAL A 139 -0.63 -8.43 2.40
CA VAL A 139 -0.37 -7.13 3.03
C VAL A 139 1.11 -6.93 3.24
N CYS A 140 1.57 -5.69 3.11
CA CYS A 140 2.96 -5.31 3.28
C CYS A 140 3.08 -4.10 4.21
N PHE A 141 4.09 -4.09 5.07
CA PHE A 141 4.47 -2.97 5.93
C PHE A 141 5.91 -3.14 6.46
N GLY A 142 6.44 -2.14 7.17
CA GLY A 142 7.83 -2.19 7.68
C GLY A 142 8.04 -3.25 8.77
N HIS A 143 7.37 -3.07 9.92
CA HIS A 143 7.55 -3.91 11.11
C HIS A 143 6.24 -4.59 11.57
N ASP A 144 6.34 -5.83 12.03
CA ASP A 144 5.20 -6.62 12.57
C ASP A 144 4.91 -6.28 14.03
N ASP A 145 4.42 -5.06 14.23
CA ASP A 145 3.98 -4.55 15.53
C ASP A 145 2.62 -5.14 15.95
N PRO A 146 2.29 -5.18 17.25
CA PRO A 146 1.03 -5.74 17.76
C PRO A 146 -0.23 -5.21 17.07
N GLU A 147 -0.29 -3.91 16.80
CA GLU A 147 -1.44 -3.25 16.21
C GLU A 147 -1.59 -3.58 14.70
N HIS A 148 -0.50 -3.91 14.01
CA HIS A 148 -0.60 -4.49 12.66
C HIS A 148 -1.21 -5.88 12.74
N ARG A 149 -0.82 -6.71 13.73
CA ARG A 149 -1.41 -8.04 13.96
C ARG A 149 -2.91 -7.98 14.25
N GLU A 150 -3.32 -6.98 15.02
CA GLU A 150 -4.73 -6.72 15.31
C GLU A 150 -5.55 -6.45 14.04
N LEU A 151 -4.94 -5.85 13.00
CA LEU A 151 -5.61 -5.58 11.73
C LEU A 151 -5.54 -6.76 10.77
N TYR A 152 -4.36 -7.29 10.48
CA TYR A 152 -4.22 -8.28 9.41
C TYR A 152 -4.85 -9.64 9.74
N GLN A 153 -5.13 -9.92 11.02
CA GLN A 153 -5.96 -11.07 11.43
C GLN A 153 -7.42 -10.96 10.95
N HIS A 154 -7.84 -9.85 10.34
CA HIS A 154 -9.16 -9.66 9.75
C HIS A 154 -9.12 -9.61 8.22
N ILE A 155 -7.94 -9.76 7.61
CA ILE A 155 -7.73 -9.63 6.17
C ILE A 155 -7.62 -11.05 5.58
N PRO A 156 -8.44 -11.41 4.57
CA PRO A 156 -8.47 -12.75 3.99
C PRO A 156 -7.32 -12.97 3.00
N VAL A 157 -6.08 -12.82 3.46
CA VAL A 157 -4.86 -13.02 2.66
C VAL A 157 -4.04 -14.20 3.18
N PRO A 158 -3.38 -14.96 2.30
CA PRO A 158 -2.48 -16.04 2.71
C PRO A 158 -1.17 -15.54 3.34
N PHE A 159 -0.77 -14.31 3.05
CA PHE A 159 0.57 -13.82 3.39
C PHE A 159 0.59 -12.38 3.92
N VAL A 160 1.52 -12.14 4.82
CA VAL A 160 1.99 -10.82 5.27
C VAL A 160 3.46 -10.72 4.90
N LEU A 161 3.87 -9.63 4.27
CA LEU A 161 5.26 -9.29 3.98
C LEU A 161 5.72 -8.15 4.88
N THR A 162 6.90 -8.30 5.47
CA THR A 162 7.55 -7.27 6.27
C THR A 162 8.90 -6.89 5.66
N ASP A 163 9.30 -5.64 5.80
CA ASP A 163 10.63 -5.17 5.42
C ASP A 163 11.34 -4.46 6.60
N PRO A 164 11.67 -5.21 7.67
CA PRO A 164 12.21 -4.62 8.89
C PRO A 164 13.61 -4.02 8.70
N ASP A 165 14.30 -4.38 7.62
CA ASP A 165 15.64 -3.91 7.29
C ASP A 165 15.64 -2.88 6.15
N THR A 166 14.48 -2.34 5.76
CA THR A 166 14.32 -1.31 4.72
C THR A 166 14.90 -1.67 3.34
N ARG A 167 14.95 -2.97 3.02
CA ARG A 167 15.60 -3.54 1.83
C ARG A 167 15.02 -2.99 0.53
N LEU A 168 13.72 -2.74 0.45
CA LEU A 168 13.05 -2.21 -0.75
C LEU A 168 13.54 -0.81 -1.11
N SER A 169 13.79 0.01 -0.09
CA SER A 169 14.18 1.41 -0.27
C SER A 169 15.69 1.58 -0.31
N ALA A 170 16.42 0.74 0.41
CA ALA A 170 17.87 0.60 0.26
C ALA A 170 18.26 0.16 -1.17
N ASP A 171 17.43 -0.63 -1.86
CA ASP A 171 17.61 -0.97 -3.27
C ASP A 171 17.56 0.26 -4.19
N MET A 172 16.98 1.37 -3.72
CA MET A 172 16.90 2.64 -4.44
C MET A 172 17.84 3.71 -3.85
N GLY A 173 18.77 3.31 -2.99
CA GLY A 173 19.73 4.23 -2.36
C GLY A 173 19.12 5.12 -1.28
N LEU A 174 17.95 4.77 -0.75
CA LEU A 174 17.29 5.51 0.33
C LEU A 174 17.73 4.99 1.71
N THR A 175 17.62 5.85 2.71
CA THR A 175 18.02 5.56 4.09
C THR A 175 16.85 5.18 5.01
N GLU A 176 15.63 5.35 4.51
CA GLU A 176 14.37 5.03 5.17
C GLU A 176 13.47 4.29 4.17
N LEU A 177 12.40 3.64 4.64
CA LEU A 177 11.42 3.04 3.73
C LEU A 177 10.78 4.08 2.80
N ALA A 178 10.56 5.31 3.26
CA ALA A 178 10.07 6.42 2.43
C ALA A 178 8.75 6.13 1.69
N THR A 179 7.96 5.19 2.21
CA THR A 179 6.63 4.79 1.73
C THR A 179 5.52 5.50 2.52
N THR A 180 4.30 5.50 1.98
CA THR A 180 3.09 6.08 2.59
C THR A 180 2.77 5.42 3.95
N ASP A 181 2.78 4.10 4.00
CA ASP A 181 2.51 3.28 5.18
C ASP A 181 3.56 3.49 6.27
N TYR A 182 4.85 3.45 5.92
CA TYR A 182 5.92 3.70 6.88
C TYR A 182 5.88 5.12 7.45
N PHE A 183 5.53 6.12 6.63
CA PHE A 183 5.39 7.49 7.11
C PHE A 183 4.27 7.59 8.16
N VAL A 184 3.13 6.93 7.94
CA VAL A 184 2.03 6.89 8.92
C VAL A 184 2.41 6.10 10.17
N ASP A 185 3.10 4.97 10.04
CA ASP A 185 3.63 4.22 11.19
C ASP A 185 4.56 5.07 12.07
N THR A 186 5.34 5.95 11.43
CA THR A 186 6.36 6.77 12.12
C THR A 186 5.79 8.06 12.72
N PHE A 187 4.95 8.78 11.97
CA PHE A 187 4.54 10.15 12.30
C PHE A 187 3.03 10.34 12.49
N GLY A 188 2.24 9.33 12.12
CA GLY A 188 0.80 9.35 12.22
C GLY A 188 0.27 9.31 13.65
N GLY A 189 -1.05 9.35 13.75
CA GLY A 189 -1.81 9.31 15.00
C GLY A 189 -2.52 10.62 15.30
N SER A 190 -3.75 10.49 15.75
CA SER A 190 -4.59 11.58 16.25
C SER A 190 -4.64 11.56 17.78
N ALA A 191 -5.34 12.54 18.37
CA ALA A 191 -5.63 12.52 19.81
C ALA A 191 -6.47 11.31 20.23
N TRP A 192 -7.33 10.81 19.32
CA TRP A 192 -8.09 9.57 19.55
C TRP A 192 -7.15 8.37 19.56
N GLY A 193 -6.22 8.27 18.60
CA GLY A 193 -5.24 7.20 18.54
C GLY A 193 -4.34 7.18 19.77
N GLU A 194 -3.89 8.35 20.24
CA GLU A 194 -3.11 8.46 21.47
C GLU A 194 -3.85 7.93 22.71
N LYS A 195 -5.14 8.22 22.83
CA LYS A 195 -6.00 7.66 23.90
C LYS A 195 -6.17 6.14 23.77
N LYS A 196 -6.31 5.62 22.54
CA LYS A 196 -6.50 4.19 22.27
C LYS A 196 -5.23 3.37 22.51
N PHE A 197 -4.10 3.82 21.97
CA PHE A 197 -2.82 3.10 21.98
C PHE A 197 -1.93 3.48 23.16
N GLY A 198 -2.29 4.51 23.94
CA GLY A 198 -1.47 5.05 25.04
C GLY A 198 -0.25 5.86 24.57
N ARG A 199 -0.11 6.08 23.27
CA ARG A 199 0.95 6.88 22.63
C ARG A 199 0.48 7.39 21.27
N LYS A 200 1.00 8.53 20.81
CA LYS A 200 0.78 8.98 19.44
C LYS A 200 1.34 7.94 18.46
N ARG A 201 0.47 7.35 17.64
CA ARG A 201 0.81 6.33 16.64
C ARG A 201 -0.23 6.26 15.53
N GLY A 202 0.23 6.11 14.29
CA GLY A 202 -0.57 5.62 13.17
C GLY A 202 -0.22 4.17 12.84
N VAL A 203 -1.10 3.50 12.11
CA VAL A 203 -0.88 2.16 11.56
C VAL A 203 -1.11 2.21 10.06
N GLY A 204 -0.02 2.15 9.30
CA GLY A 204 -0.03 2.07 7.85
C GLY A 204 -0.06 0.63 7.36
N LEU A 205 -0.88 0.37 6.34
CA LEU A 205 -0.98 -0.94 5.71
C LEU A 205 -1.08 -0.78 4.20
N CYS A 206 -0.13 -1.39 3.48
CA CYS A 206 -0.21 -1.58 2.05
C CYS A 206 -0.96 -2.90 1.76
N TYR A 207 -2.06 -2.83 1.01
CA TYR A 207 -2.82 -3.99 0.57
C TYR A 207 -2.57 -4.25 -0.91
N GLU A 208 -1.85 -5.33 -1.19
CA GLU A 208 -1.48 -5.76 -2.53
C GLU A 208 -2.56 -6.68 -3.09
N THR A 209 -3.26 -6.22 -4.12
CA THR A 209 -4.48 -6.87 -4.62
C THR A 209 -4.23 -8.08 -5.54
N GLY A 210 -3.00 -8.26 -6.00
CA GLY A 210 -2.63 -9.17 -7.08
C GLY A 210 -2.19 -8.38 -8.31
N GLN A 211 -2.40 -8.90 -9.52
CA GLN A 211 -1.91 -8.27 -10.75
C GLN A 211 -2.60 -6.92 -11.04
N GLN A 212 -1.82 -5.90 -11.43
CA GLN A 212 -2.27 -4.49 -11.57
C GLN A 212 -3.39 -4.20 -12.59
N GLN A 213 -3.67 -5.12 -13.50
CA GLN A 213 -4.77 -5.06 -14.48
C GLN A 213 -5.90 -6.05 -14.18
N ASP A 214 -5.77 -6.90 -13.15
CA ASP A 214 -6.79 -7.86 -12.74
C ASP A 214 -7.90 -7.19 -11.91
N LEU A 215 -8.82 -6.53 -12.62
CA LEU A 215 -9.99 -5.88 -12.00
C LEU A 215 -11.00 -6.88 -11.39
N SER A 216 -10.83 -8.20 -11.59
CA SER A 216 -11.69 -9.19 -10.92
C SER A 216 -11.50 -9.19 -9.40
N ARG A 217 -10.41 -8.60 -8.90
CA ARG A 217 -10.07 -8.49 -7.48
C ARG A 217 -10.75 -7.34 -6.75
N VAL A 218 -11.35 -6.38 -7.48
CA VAL A 218 -11.96 -5.17 -6.91
C VAL A 218 -12.98 -5.52 -5.83
N GLU A 219 -13.88 -6.47 -6.12
CA GLU A 219 -14.93 -6.87 -5.17
C GLU A 219 -14.34 -7.41 -3.86
N ALA A 220 -13.40 -8.34 -3.94
CA ALA A 220 -12.77 -8.91 -2.75
C ALA A 220 -11.97 -7.86 -1.94
N ALA A 221 -11.30 -6.94 -2.63
CA ALA A 221 -10.59 -5.83 -2.03
C ALA A 221 -11.56 -4.86 -1.32
N LEU A 222 -12.69 -4.51 -1.96
CA LEU A 222 -13.72 -3.63 -1.39
C LEU A 222 -14.26 -4.20 -0.07
N ARG A 223 -14.67 -5.46 -0.08
CA ARG A 223 -15.16 -6.16 1.12
C ARG A 223 -14.13 -6.22 2.24
N THR A 224 -12.86 -6.31 1.89
CA THR A 224 -11.75 -6.28 2.85
C THR A 224 -11.60 -4.89 3.46
N MET A 225 -11.64 -3.82 2.66
CA MET A 225 -11.58 -2.44 3.16
C MET A 225 -12.78 -2.09 4.05
N LEU A 226 -13.99 -2.51 3.65
CA LEU A 226 -15.20 -2.37 4.47
C LEU A 226 -15.08 -3.10 5.81
N GLN A 227 -14.56 -4.33 5.79
CA GLN A 227 -14.30 -5.09 7.02
C GLN A 227 -13.30 -4.36 7.92
N LEU A 228 -12.19 -3.85 7.37
CA LEU A 228 -11.19 -3.11 8.14
C LEU A 228 -11.76 -1.82 8.73
N MET A 229 -12.50 -1.03 7.95
CA MET A 229 -13.18 0.17 8.44
C MET A 229 -14.14 -0.13 9.59
N LEU A 230 -14.88 -1.24 9.50
CA LEU A 230 -15.77 -1.70 10.57
C LEU A 230 -14.98 -2.11 11.82
N GLN A 231 -13.88 -2.88 11.67
CA GLN A 231 -13.05 -3.33 12.78
C GLN A 231 -12.37 -2.19 13.53
N VAL A 232 -11.88 -1.16 12.81
CA VAL A 232 -11.26 0.00 13.46
C VAL A 232 -12.27 0.98 14.03
N GLY A 233 -13.57 0.78 13.76
CA GLY A 233 -14.66 1.59 14.26
C GLY A 233 -14.82 2.92 13.53
N ALA A 234 -14.51 2.99 12.24
CA ALA A 234 -14.69 4.19 11.41
C ALA A 234 -16.09 4.28 10.78
N ILE A 235 -16.73 3.14 10.56
CA ILE A 235 -18.07 3.01 9.99
C ILE A 235 -18.95 2.12 10.88
N THR A 236 -20.26 2.23 10.72
CA THR A 236 -21.24 1.39 11.43
C THR A 236 -21.86 0.32 10.53
N SER A 237 -22.71 -0.55 11.08
CA SER A 237 -23.49 -1.48 10.26
C SER A 237 -24.49 -0.75 9.35
N GLU A 238 -25.05 0.37 9.82
CA GLU A 238 -25.95 1.22 9.04
C GLU A 238 -25.26 1.83 7.81
N PHE A 239 -23.95 2.13 7.90
CA PHE A 239 -23.15 2.54 6.74
C PHE A 239 -23.21 1.47 5.64
N LEU A 240 -22.97 0.20 6.01
CA LEU A 240 -22.93 -0.93 5.08
C LEU A 240 -24.31 -1.16 4.45
N GLU A 241 -25.37 -1.07 5.25
CA GLU A 241 -26.75 -1.15 4.76
C GLU A 241 -27.07 -0.02 3.76
N ALA A 242 -26.61 1.21 4.04
CA ALA A 242 -26.86 2.37 3.19
C ALA A 242 -26.20 2.26 1.82
N ILE A 243 -25.00 1.69 1.73
CA ILE A 243 -24.30 1.47 0.45
C ILE A 243 -24.62 0.12 -0.19
N HIS A 244 -25.49 -0.69 0.43
CA HIS A 244 -25.84 -2.04 -0.02
C HIS A 244 -24.65 -2.99 -0.20
N GLU A 245 -23.61 -2.83 0.62
CA GLU A 245 -22.40 -3.64 0.55
C GLU A 245 -22.28 -4.60 1.75
N THR A 246 -21.46 -5.64 1.57
CA THR A 246 -21.21 -6.63 2.62
C THR A 246 -19.71 -6.74 2.90
N PRO A 247 -19.27 -6.73 4.17
CA PRO A 247 -17.86 -6.89 4.47
C PRO A 247 -17.41 -8.33 4.21
N SER A 248 -16.10 -8.58 4.28
CA SER A 248 -15.57 -9.94 4.19
C SER A 248 -16.09 -10.81 5.35
N HIS A 249 -16.71 -11.96 5.03
CA HIS A 249 -17.35 -12.84 6.02
C HIS A 249 -16.48 -14.04 6.45
N ASN A 250 -15.38 -14.33 5.75
CA ASN A 250 -14.59 -15.52 6.05
C ASN A 250 -13.67 -15.24 7.23
N PRO A 251 -13.72 -16.04 8.33
CA PRO A 251 -12.70 -15.96 9.37
C PRO A 251 -11.37 -16.30 8.69
N PRO A 252 -10.43 -15.35 8.62
CA PRO A 252 -9.22 -15.59 7.84
C PRO A 252 -8.41 -16.69 8.53
N VAL A 253 -7.89 -17.61 7.72
CA VAL A 253 -6.72 -18.40 8.15
C VAL A 253 -5.64 -17.37 8.46
N MET A 254 -5.06 -17.43 9.67
CA MET A 254 -4.00 -16.50 10.05
C MET A 254 -2.93 -16.47 8.95
N PRO A 255 -2.61 -15.29 8.39
CA PRO A 255 -1.67 -15.18 7.31
C PRO A 255 -0.28 -15.62 7.77
N LYS A 256 0.49 -16.21 6.85
CA LYS A 256 1.90 -16.54 7.13
C LYS A 256 2.73 -15.28 6.98
N VAL A 257 3.36 -14.86 8.08
CA VAL A 257 4.22 -13.68 8.10
C VAL A 257 5.60 -14.04 7.53
N HIS A 258 6.09 -13.21 6.61
CA HIS A 258 7.41 -13.34 6.02
C HIS A 258 8.17 -12.01 6.11
N ALA A 259 9.48 -12.08 6.30
CA ALA A 259 10.38 -10.94 6.22
C ALA A 259 11.19 -10.99 4.92
N LEU A 260 11.36 -9.83 4.29
CA LEU A 260 12.23 -9.67 3.13
C LEU A 260 13.68 -9.90 3.54
N THR A 261 14.41 -10.71 2.78
CA THR A 261 15.81 -11.05 3.07
C THR A 261 16.73 -10.55 1.96
N THR A 262 17.04 -11.40 1.00
CA THR A 262 18.00 -11.11 -0.07
C THR A 262 17.28 -10.87 -1.38
N GLY A 263 18.04 -10.60 -2.44
CA GLY A 263 17.52 -10.46 -3.79
C GLY A 263 18.64 -10.58 -4.80
N GLU A 264 18.29 -10.75 -6.07
CA GLU A 264 19.28 -10.82 -7.14
C GLU A 264 19.45 -9.45 -7.79
N ILE A 265 20.70 -9.00 -7.92
CA ILE A 265 21.02 -7.74 -8.58
C ILE A 265 20.92 -7.93 -10.09
N THR A 266 20.20 -7.04 -10.74
CA THR A 266 20.06 -6.97 -12.19
C THR A 266 21.41 -6.65 -12.83
N ARG A 267 21.81 -7.45 -13.81
CA ARG A 267 22.91 -7.16 -14.73
C ARG A 267 22.43 -6.36 -15.93
N ASP A 268 23.36 -5.68 -16.59
CA ASP A 268 23.12 -5.06 -17.90
C ASP A 268 23.10 -6.10 -19.02
N CYS A 269 22.09 -6.98 -18.98
CA CYS A 269 21.84 -8.04 -19.96
C CYS A 269 20.36 -8.42 -19.89
N PRO A 270 19.67 -8.63 -21.02
CA PRO A 270 18.27 -9.08 -21.00
C PRO A 270 18.11 -10.41 -20.27
N PHE A 271 17.10 -10.49 -19.42
CA PHE A 271 16.79 -11.65 -18.58
C PHE A 271 15.43 -12.26 -18.95
N SER A 272 15.31 -13.57 -18.82
CA SER A 272 14.05 -14.30 -18.96
C SER A 272 13.84 -15.20 -17.75
N TYR A 273 12.68 -15.08 -17.11
CA TYR A 273 12.27 -16.00 -16.05
C TYR A 273 11.98 -17.39 -16.62
N ASP A 274 12.34 -18.44 -15.87
CA ASP A 274 11.84 -19.78 -16.12
C ASP A 274 10.33 -19.83 -15.88
N GLN A 275 9.65 -20.83 -16.47
CA GLN A 275 8.20 -20.97 -16.37
C GLN A 275 7.73 -20.97 -14.91
N GLY A 276 6.83 -20.04 -14.55
CA GLY A 276 6.26 -19.91 -13.21
C GLY A 276 7.09 -19.08 -12.23
N MET A 277 8.32 -18.69 -12.57
CA MET A 277 9.16 -17.85 -11.69
C MET A 277 8.80 -16.35 -11.76
N ASN A 278 7.98 -15.97 -12.74
CA ASN A 278 7.41 -14.63 -12.91
C ASN A 278 6.04 -14.50 -12.22
N GLN A 279 5.84 -15.15 -11.08
CA GLN A 279 4.63 -15.04 -10.25
C GLN A 279 5.03 -14.64 -8.82
N GLY A 280 4.19 -13.90 -8.11
CA GLY A 280 4.40 -13.59 -6.70
C GLY A 280 4.24 -14.82 -5.80
N TRP A 281 5.03 -14.88 -4.73
CA TRP A 281 4.98 -15.94 -3.72
C TRP A 281 5.29 -17.35 -4.25
N VAL A 282 6.31 -17.46 -5.11
CA VAL A 282 6.76 -18.75 -5.66
C VAL A 282 7.71 -19.43 -4.67
N PRO A 283 7.40 -20.64 -4.17
CA PRO A 283 8.29 -21.35 -3.26
C PRO A 283 9.56 -21.78 -4.00
N ILE A 284 10.71 -21.49 -3.38
CA ILE A 284 12.03 -21.80 -3.92
C ILE A 284 12.90 -22.48 -2.86
N THR A 285 13.79 -23.35 -3.33
CA THR A 285 14.89 -23.91 -2.53
C THR A 285 16.21 -23.37 -3.05
N LYS A 286 17.24 -23.36 -2.22
CA LYS A 286 18.60 -23.03 -2.64
C LYS A 286 19.01 -23.89 -3.83
N GLY A 287 19.43 -23.25 -4.92
CA GLY A 287 19.77 -23.93 -6.18
C GLY A 287 18.60 -24.12 -7.15
N THR A 288 17.38 -23.68 -6.82
CA THR A 288 16.29 -23.55 -7.81
C THR A 288 16.69 -22.53 -8.86
N ARG A 289 16.63 -22.91 -10.14
CA ARG A 289 16.85 -21.98 -11.26
C ARG A 289 15.67 -21.02 -11.36
N VAL A 290 15.97 -19.73 -11.42
CA VAL A 290 14.96 -18.66 -11.52
C VAL A 290 14.78 -18.23 -12.98
N GLY A 291 15.86 -18.26 -13.75
CA GLY A 291 15.85 -17.85 -15.15
C GLY A 291 17.26 -17.76 -15.73
N VAL A 292 17.36 -17.12 -16.88
CA VAL A 292 18.59 -17.05 -17.67
C VAL A 292 18.73 -15.70 -18.36
N TYR A 293 19.96 -15.21 -18.41
CA TYR A 293 20.35 -14.07 -19.21
C TYR A 293 20.56 -14.47 -20.67
N GLN A 294 20.42 -13.52 -21.58
CA GLN A 294 20.63 -13.76 -23.01
C GLN A 294 22.05 -14.23 -23.36
N ASP A 295 23.05 -13.89 -22.52
CA ASP A 295 24.43 -14.37 -22.63
C ASP A 295 24.63 -15.84 -22.18
N GLY A 296 23.55 -16.50 -21.77
CA GLY A 296 23.54 -17.89 -21.29
C GLY A 296 23.82 -18.04 -19.79
N GLN A 297 24.10 -16.95 -19.06
CA GLN A 297 24.32 -17.01 -17.63
C GLN A 297 23.00 -17.33 -16.90
N GLU A 298 23.00 -18.41 -16.13
CA GLU A 298 21.85 -18.84 -15.34
C GLU A 298 21.82 -18.14 -13.98
N VAL A 299 20.61 -17.85 -13.49
CA VAL A 299 20.35 -17.29 -12.15
C VAL A 299 19.67 -18.35 -11.30
N PHE A 300 20.21 -18.56 -10.10
CA PHE A 300 19.71 -19.54 -9.13
C PHE A 300 19.38 -18.87 -7.79
N ALA A 301 18.34 -19.37 -7.13
CA ALA A 301 18.01 -19.02 -5.76
C ALA A 301 19.20 -19.31 -4.82
N LYS A 302 19.65 -18.29 -4.09
CA LYS A 302 20.78 -18.37 -3.16
C LYS A 302 20.40 -18.98 -1.80
N GLU A 303 19.10 -19.05 -1.51
CA GLU A 303 18.53 -19.51 -0.26
C GLU A 303 17.10 -20.05 -0.45
N ASP A 304 16.60 -20.77 0.55
CA ASP A 304 15.20 -21.22 0.61
C ASP A 304 14.28 -20.06 0.98
N GLY A 305 13.05 -20.05 0.47
CA GLY A 305 12.04 -19.06 0.81
C GLY A 305 10.96 -18.94 -0.26
N MET A 306 10.43 -17.71 -0.38
CA MET A 306 9.43 -17.34 -1.38
C MET A 306 10.02 -16.25 -2.29
N LEU A 307 10.00 -16.47 -3.60
CA LEU A 307 10.35 -15.47 -4.59
C LEU A 307 9.20 -14.44 -4.67
N ILE A 308 9.53 -13.15 -4.60
CA ILE A 308 8.54 -12.08 -4.54
C ILE A 308 9.05 -10.78 -5.17
N LEU A 309 8.12 -9.89 -5.51
CA LEU A 309 8.38 -8.55 -6.07
C LEU A 309 9.30 -8.58 -7.30
N GLN A 310 9.08 -9.57 -8.17
CA GLN A 310 9.76 -9.69 -9.45
C GLN A 310 9.46 -8.47 -10.32
N ARG A 311 10.50 -7.88 -10.88
CA ARG A 311 10.39 -6.87 -11.93
C ARG A 311 10.17 -7.57 -13.27
N ALA A 312 9.26 -7.02 -14.07
CA ALA A 312 9.15 -7.41 -15.46
C ALA A 312 10.49 -7.13 -16.18
N PRO A 313 10.93 -7.98 -17.14
CA PRO A 313 12.22 -7.80 -17.82
C PRO A 313 12.47 -6.39 -18.35
N GLU A 314 11.44 -5.76 -18.92
CA GLU A 314 11.46 -4.38 -19.43
C GLU A 314 11.53 -3.30 -18.35
N LYS A 315 11.22 -3.64 -17.09
CA LYS A 315 11.31 -2.77 -15.91
C LYS A 315 12.56 -3.04 -15.06
N MET A 316 13.46 -3.94 -15.49
CA MET A 316 14.70 -4.24 -14.79
C MET A 316 15.73 -3.13 -14.99
N ILE A 317 16.38 -2.70 -13.91
CA ILE A 317 17.39 -1.63 -13.93
C ILE A 317 18.71 -2.20 -13.42
N PRO A 318 19.81 -2.16 -14.21
CA PRO A 318 21.11 -2.64 -13.75
C PRO A 318 21.52 -2.04 -12.41
N GLY A 319 22.03 -2.87 -11.50
CA GLY A 319 22.40 -2.46 -10.14
C GLY A 319 21.26 -2.50 -9.12
N HIS A 320 20.00 -2.54 -9.54
CA HIS A 320 18.84 -2.74 -8.67
C HIS A 320 18.44 -4.22 -8.62
N ARG A 321 17.71 -4.62 -7.57
CA ARG A 321 17.22 -6.00 -7.47
C ARG A 321 16.11 -6.27 -8.45
N MET A 322 16.23 -7.38 -9.17
CA MET A 322 15.20 -7.87 -10.10
C MET A 322 14.07 -8.61 -9.37
N PHE A 323 14.36 -9.18 -8.20
CA PHE A 323 13.41 -9.86 -7.31
C PHE A 323 14.00 -9.90 -5.90
N PHE A 324 13.15 -10.26 -4.93
CA PHE A 324 13.53 -10.53 -3.56
C PHE A 324 13.16 -11.96 -3.14
N VAL A 325 13.78 -12.42 -2.07
CA VAL A 325 13.36 -13.61 -1.33
C VAL A 325 12.75 -13.16 -0.01
N ALA A 326 11.61 -13.76 0.34
CA ALA A 326 10.98 -13.59 1.64
C ALA A 326 11.03 -14.90 2.43
N LYS A 327 11.39 -14.83 3.71
CA LYS A 327 11.45 -15.97 4.62
C LYS A 327 10.38 -15.88 5.69
N ARG A 328 9.77 -17.02 6.00
CA ARG A 328 8.76 -17.08 7.05
C ARG A 328 9.38 -16.70 8.40
N ILE A 329 8.66 -15.88 9.15
CA ILE A 329 8.94 -15.56 10.56
C ILE A 329 7.74 -16.01 11.40
N GLY A 330 7.98 -16.64 12.55
CA GLY A 330 6.92 -17.31 13.33
C GLY A 330 6.61 -18.71 12.82
#